data_AF-A0A1E7GRG2-F1
#
_entry.id   AF-A0A1E7GRG2-F1
#
_cell.length_a   1.000
_cell.length_b   1.000
_cell.length_c   1.000
_cell.angle_alpha   90.00
_cell.angle_beta   90.00
_cell.angle_gamma   90.00
#
_symmetry.space_group_name_H-M   'P 1'
#
loop_
_entity.id
_entity.type
_entity.pdbx_description
1 polymer ?
#
loop_
_entity_poly.entity_id
_entity_poly.type
_entity_poly.pdbx_seq_one_letter_code
_entity_poly.pdbx_strand_id
1 'polypeptide(L)'
;MNTQLKEISKVWPDIQSIFSVPHNEKEYDRLVNFLDSLIDEVGDNETHPLASLMETLGSLIEIYEGRNIPEIEGNPIDALKALMVEHGLKQSDLSAIGSQGVISEILSGKRHLNIRHFPCR
;
A
#
# COMPACT_ATOMS: atom_id res chain seq x y z
N MET A 1 -3.60 -40.93 3.17
CA MET A 1 -4.00 -39.57 3.56
C MET A 1 -2.72 -38.80 3.86
N ASN A 2 -2.44 -37.75 3.10
CA ASN A 2 -1.19 -36.98 3.21
C ASN A 2 -1.04 -36.43 4.65
N THR A 3 0.07 -36.70 5.32
CA THR A 3 0.33 -36.28 6.71
C THR A 3 0.23 -34.76 6.87
N GLN A 4 0.63 -33.99 5.86
CA GLN A 4 0.50 -32.53 5.87
C GLN A 4 -0.96 -32.08 5.89
N LEU A 5 -1.84 -32.75 5.14
CA LEU A 5 -3.28 -32.43 5.14
C LEU A 5 -3.93 -32.70 6.50
N LYS A 6 -3.46 -33.71 7.25
CA LYS A 6 -3.94 -33.98 8.61
C LYS A 6 -3.55 -32.87 9.58
N GLU A 7 -2.33 -32.35 9.49
CA GLU A 7 -1.89 -31.26 10.37
C GLU A 7 -2.57 -29.95 10.02
N ILE A 8 -2.68 -29.60 8.72
CA ILE A 8 -3.40 -28.40 8.27
C ILE A 8 -4.87 -28.46 8.72
N SER A 9 -5.54 -29.62 8.56
CA SER A 9 -6.95 -29.76 8.96
C SER A 9 -7.20 -29.51 10.45
N LYS A 10 -6.20 -29.67 11.32
CA LYS A 10 -6.34 -29.38 12.76
C LYS A 10 -6.32 -27.88 13.05
N VAL A 11 -5.47 -27.13 12.33
CA VAL A 11 -5.25 -25.69 12.55
C VAL A 11 -6.18 -24.83 11.67
N TRP A 12 -6.66 -25.38 10.56
CA TRP A 12 -7.50 -24.67 9.59
C TRP A 12 -8.71 -23.95 10.20
N PRO A 13 -9.47 -24.52 11.14
CA PRO A 13 -10.63 -23.83 11.72
C PRO A 13 -10.30 -22.49 12.38
N ASP A 14 -9.10 -22.38 12.94
CA ASP A 14 -8.63 -21.19 13.67
C ASP A 14 -8.15 -20.09 12.72
N ILE A 15 -7.60 -20.49 11.56
CA ILE A 15 -6.98 -19.56 10.60
C ILE A 15 -7.83 -19.29 9.35
N GLN A 16 -8.84 -20.10 9.04
CA GLN A 16 -9.61 -19.98 7.79
C GLN A 16 -10.24 -18.59 7.58
N SER A 17 -10.51 -17.85 8.66
CA SER A 17 -11.14 -16.53 8.62
C SER A 17 -10.25 -15.44 8.01
N ILE A 18 -8.94 -15.64 7.97
CA ILE A 18 -7.96 -14.72 7.37
C ILE A 18 -7.49 -15.17 5.98
N PHE A 19 -7.87 -16.37 5.52
CA PHE A 19 -7.44 -16.94 4.24
C PHE A 19 -8.57 -16.93 3.19
N SER A 20 -9.21 -15.79 2.99
CA SER A 20 -10.18 -15.57 1.93
C SER A 20 -10.19 -14.12 1.48
N VAL A 21 -10.49 -13.89 0.19
CA VAL A 21 -10.77 -12.54 -0.30
C VAL A 21 -11.94 -11.96 0.51
N PRO A 22 -11.82 -10.76 1.08
CA PRO A 22 -12.93 -10.15 1.81
C PRO A 22 -14.14 -9.98 0.91
N HIS A 23 -15.35 -10.14 1.44
CA HIS A 23 -16.60 -9.96 0.67
C HIS A 23 -17.36 -8.69 1.05
N ASN A 24 -16.94 -8.03 2.12
CA ASN A 24 -17.53 -6.79 2.62
C ASN A 24 -16.46 -5.95 3.34
N GLU A 25 -16.79 -4.68 3.57
CA GLU A 25 -15.92 -3.70 4.22
C GLU A 25 -15.44 -4.15 5.59
N LYS A 26 -16.29 -4.80 6.39
CA LYS A 26 -15.92 -5.29 7.73
C LYS A 26 -14.87 -6.41 7.68
N GLU A 27 -14.95 -7.30 6.69
CA GLU A 27 -13.93 -8.33 6.46
C GLU A 27 -12.63 -7.70 5.95
N TYR A 28 -12.74 -6.73 5.04
CA TYR A 28 -11.61 -5.97 4.53
C TYR A 28 -10.86 -5.26 5.66
N ASP A 29 -11.56 -4.48 6.48
CA ASP A 29 -10.96 -3.77 7.62
C ASP A 29 -10.24 -4.72 8.57
N ARG A 30 -10.83 -5.88 8.84
CA ARG A 30 -10.19 -6.90 9.69
C ARG A 30 -8.88 -7.41 9.10
N LEU A 31 -8.87 -7.67 7.79
CA LEU A 31 -7.68 -8.15 7.08
C LEU A 31 -6.60 -7.06 7.02
N VAL A 32 -6.97 -5.80 6.78
CA VAL A 32 -6.05 -4.65 6.80
C VAL A 32 -5.44 -4.48 8.19
N ASN A 33 -6.25 -4.42 9.25
CA ASN A 33 -5.74 -4.30 10.63
C ASN A 33 -4.82 -5.47 11.02
N PHE A 34 -5.10 -6.66 10.50
CA PHE A 34 -4.25 -7.83 10.74
C PHE A 34 -2.94 -7.75 9.94
N LEU A 35 -2.99 -7.25 8.70
CA LEU A 35 -1.80 -6.96 7.91
C LEU A 35 -0.91 -5.92 8.59
N ASP A 36 -1.48 -4.84 9.14
CA ASP A 36 -0.74 -3.83 9.91
C ASP A 36 -0.01 -4.46 11.11
N SER A 37 -0.71 -5.32 11.85
CA SER A 37 -0.11 -6.05 12.97
C SER A 37 1.04 -6.98 12.53
N LEU A 38 0.94 -7.56 11.32
CA LEU A 38 2.00 -8.37 10.75
C LEU A 38 3.21 -7.54 10.30
N ILE A 39 2.98 -6.34 9.75
CA ILE A 39 4.05 -5.41 9.39
C ILE A 39 4.83 -5.00 10.63
N ASP A 40 4.14 -4.69 11.73
CA ASP A 40 4.77 -4.34 13.00
C ASP A 40 5.60 -5.51 13.59
N GLU A 41 5.12 -6.75 13.45
CA GLU A 41 5.83 -7.95 13.94
C GLU A 41 7.01 -8.35 13.04
N VAL A 42 6.84 -8.31 11.72
CA VAL A 42 7.89 -8.66 10.74
C VAL A 42 8.98 -7.59 10.73
N GLY A 43 8.60 -6.31 10.82
CA GLY A 43 9.49 -5.17 10.71
C GLY A 43 10.38 -5.23 9.47
N ASP A 44 11.67 -4.96 9.64
CA ASP A 44 12.67 -5.00 8.56
C ASP A 44 13.23 -6.41 8.29
N ASN A 45 12.65 -7.46 8.89
CA ASN A 45 13.15 -8.83 8.73
C ASN A 45 12.48 -9.54 7.56
N GLU A 46 13.04 -9.37 6.36
CA GLU A 46 12.58 -10.04 5.15
C GLU A 46 12.60 -11.59 5.23
N THR A 47 13.36 -12.19 6.15
CA THR A 47 13.41 -13.65 6.35
C THR A 47 12.43 -14.16 7.41
N HIS A 48 11.56 -13.29 7.93
CA HIS A 48 10.62 -13.65 8.98
C HIS A 48 9.66 -14.77 8.52
N PRO A 49 9.35 -15.77 9.36
CA PRO A 49 8.43 -16.86 8.99
C PRO A 49 7.04 -16.40 8.53
N LEU A 50 6.61 -15.21 8.98
CA LEU A 50 5.32 -14.60 8.61
C LEU A 50 5.40 -13.67 7.39
N ALA A 51 6.58 -13.45 6.79
CA ALA A 51 6.72 -12.58 5.63
C ALA A 51 5.88 -13.09 4.43
N SER A 52 5.83 -14.42 4.22
CA SER A 52 4.98 -15.03 3.19
C SER A 52 3.49 -14.91 3.47
N LEU A 53 3.10 -14.82 4.75
CA LEU A 53 1.71 -14.55 5.14
C LEU A 53 1.34 -13.11 4.81
N MET A 54 2.22 -12.14 5.10
CA MET A 54 2.04 -10.73 4.77
C MET A 54 1.81 -10.54 3.26
N GLU A 55 2.64 -11.17 2.42
CA GLU A 55 2.48 -11.15 0.96
C GLU A 55 1.11 -11.73 0.53
N THR A 56 0.74 -12.88 1.09
CA THR A 56 -0.52 -13.55 0.75
C THR A 56 -1.74 -12.68 1.11
N LEU A 57 -1.75 -12.10 2.30
CA LEU A 57 -2.85 -11.23 2.75
C LEU A 57 -2.93 -9.94 1.93
N GLY A 58 -1.79 -9.35 1.58
CA GLY A 58 -1.72 -8.20 0.68
C GLY A 58 -2.41 -8.49 -0.65
N SER A 59 -2.14 -9.65 -1.26
CA SER A 59 -2.83 -10.04 -2.51
C SER A 59 -4.35 -10.22 -2.34
N LEU A 60 -4.81 -10.75 -1.20
CA LEU A 60 -6.25 -10.91 -0.96
C LEU A 60 -6.96 -9.56 -0.81
N ILE A 61 -6.31 -8.61 -0.14
CA ILE A 61 -6.78 -7.23 0.03
C ILE A 61 -6.82 -6.54 -1.33
N GLU A 62 -5.74 -6.59 -2.11
CA GLU A 62 -5.66 -6.00 -3.46
C GLU A 62 -6.80 -6.47 -4.39
N ILE A 63 -7.13 -7.77 -4.35
CA ILE A 63 -8.25 -8.33 -5.14
C ILE A 63 -9.59 -7.70 -4.73
N TYR A 64 -9.80 -7.44 -3.44
CA TYR A 64 -11.02 -6.78 -2.98
C TYR A 64 -11.04 -5.30 -3.39
N GLU A 65 -9.93 -4.59 -3.22
CA GLU A 65 -9.81 -3.17 -3.58
C GLU A 65 -10.07 -2.97 -5.07
N GLY A 66 -9.44 -3.75 -5.94
CA GLY A 66 -9.65 -3.64 -7.39
C GLY A 66 -11.08 -3.90 -7.86
N ARG A 67 -11.94 -4.52 -7.03
CA ARG A 67 -13.37 -4.76 -7.33
C ARG A 67 -14.30 -3.71 -6.73
N ASN A 68 -13.94 -3.15 -5.58
CA ASN A 68 -14.87 -2.38 -4.74
C ASN A 68 -14.44 -0.93 -4.55
N ILE A 69 -13.16 -0.62 -4.69
CA ILE A 69 -12.61 0.72 -4.57
C ILE A 69 -12.35 1.20 -6.00
N PRO A 70 -12.99 2.29 -6.45
CA PRO A 70 -12.63 2.89 -7.72
C PRO A 70 -11.16 3.30 -7.66
N GLU A 71 -10.39 2.87 -8.65
CA GLU A 71 -9.01 3.29 -8.81
C GLU A 71 -9.00 4.83 -8.75
N ILE A 72 -8.17 5.41 -7.88
CA ILE A 72 -8.08 6.86 -7.78
C ILE A 72 -7.52 7.34 -9.12
N GLU A 73 -8.39 7.76 -10.03
CA GLU A 73 -8.06 8.59 -11.19
C GLU A 73 -7.66 9.98 -10.68
N GLY A 74 -6.57 10.02 -9.90
CA GLY A 74 -5.98 11.23 -9.36
C GLY A 74 -4.73 11.51 -10.16
N ASN A 75 -4.68 12.65 -10.83
CA ASN A 75 -3.42 13.13 -11.37
C ASN A 75 -2.44 13.27 -10.18
N PRO A 76 -1.26 12.62 -10.19
CA PRO A 76 -0.27 12.74 -9.12
C PRO A 76 0.10 14.20 -8.80
N ILE A 77 -0.06 15.08 -9.80
CA ILE A 77 0.09 16.53 -9.67
C ILE A 77 -0.99 17.14 -8.77
N ASP A 78 -2.22 16.66 -8.83
CA ASP A 78 -3.32 17.19 -8.00
C ASP A 78 -3.20 16.72 -6.55
N ALA A 79 -2.71 15.50 -6.32
CA ALA A 79 -2.30 15.04 -4.99
C ALA A 79 -1.14 15.91 -4.43
N LEU A 80 -0.12 16.20 -5.24
CA LEU A 80 0.97 17.10 -4.85
C LEU A 80 0.47 18.51 -4.53
N LYS A 81 -0.45 19.06 -5.33
CA LYS A 81 -1.08 20.37 -5.07
C LYS A 81 -1.87 20.38 -3.77
N ALA A 82 -2.62 19.31 -3.48
CA ALA A 82 -3.37 19.19 -2.23
C ALA A 82 -2.42 19.20 -1.02
N LEU A 83 -1.33 18.44 -1.08
CA LEU A 83 -0.29 18.44 -0.04
C LEU A 83 0.38 19.80 0.13
N MET A 84 0.65 20.51 -0.98
CA MET A 84 1.20 21.86 -0.93
C MET A 84 0.26 22.84 -0.22
N VAL A 85 -1.05 22.76 -0.49
CA VAL A 85 -2.05 23.62 0.16
C VAL A 85 -2.18 23.29 1.65
N GLU A 86 -2.28 22.01 1.99
CA GLU A 86 -2.41 21.54 3.38
C GLU A 86 -1.21 21.95 4.24
N HIS A 87 0.00 21.88 3.69
CA HIS A 87 1.24 22.20 4.41
C HIS A 87 1.70 23.64 4.21
N GLY A 88 0.93 24.47 3.49
CA GLY A 88 1.29 25.87 3.19
C GLY A 88 2.57 26.01 2.36
N LEU A 89 2.97 24.97 1.64
CA LEU A 89 4.20 24.92 0.85
C LEU A 89 4.03 25.68 -0.46
N LYS A 90 5.00 26.53 -0.76
CA LYS A 90 5.12 27.19 -2.06
C LYS A 90 5.98 26.34 -2.99
N GLN A 91 5.89 26.61 -4.29
CA GLN A 91 6.78 25.97 -5.27
C GLN A 91 8.25 26.16 -4.89
N SER A 92 8.62 27.32 -4.33
CA SER A 92 9.96 27.66 -3.83
C SER A 92 10.52 26.63 -2.85
N ASP A 93 9.63 25.99 -2.09
CA ASP A 93 9.99 25.14 -0.95
C ASP A 93 10.24 23.69 -1.40
N LEU A 94 9.88 23.37 -2.65
CA LEU A 94 10.10 22.06 -3.27
C LEU A 94 11.46 21.97 -4.00
N SER A 95 12.42 22.84 -3.68
CA SER A 95 13.74 22.88 -4.36
C SER A 95 14.53 21.56 -4.29
N ALA A 96 14.18 20.67 -3.36
CA ALA A 96 14.75 19.31 -3.26
C ALA A 96 14.30 18.38 -4.40
N ILE A 97 13.15 18.65 -5.01
CA ILE A 97 12.54 17.88 -6.11
C ILE A 97 13.04 18.39 -7.47
N GLY A 98 13.38 19.69 -7.58
CA GLY A 98 13.91 20.29 -8.79
C GLY A 98 14.02 21.82 -8.70
N SER A 99 14.47 22.47 -9.77
CA SER A 99 14.47 23.94 -9.84
C SER A 99 13.04 24.48 -10.00
N GLN A 100 12.82 25.77 -9.68
CA GLN A 100 11.49 26.40 -9.81
C GLN A 100 10.86 26.24 -11.20
N GLY A 101 11.66 26.34 -12.26
CA GLY A 101 11.18 26.12 -13.63
C GLY A 101 10.70 24.69 -13.85
N VAL A 102 11.43 23.70 -13.34
CA VAL A 102 11.08 22.27 -13.45
C VAL A 102 9.80 21.95 -12.67
N ILE A 103 9.65 22.51 -11.47
CA ILE A 103 8.44 22.30 -10.64
C ILE A 103 7.22 22.93 -11.31
N SER A 104 7.35 24.12 -11.91
CA SER A 104 6.26 24.75 -12.65
C SER A 104 5.86 23.95 -13.90
N GLU A 105 6.81 23.33 -14.60
CA GLU A 105 6.53 22.44 -15.74
C GLU A 105 5.82 21.16 -15.31
N ILE A 106 6.19 20.61 -14.16
CA ILE A 106 5.55 19.44 -13.55
C ILE A 106 4.11 19.77 -13.14
N LEU A 107 3.90 20.86 -12.40
CA LEU A 107 2.57 21.27 -11.92
C LEU A 107 1.59 21.68 -13.04
N SER A 108 2.12 22.07 -14.19
CA SER A 108 1.34 22.37 -15.40
C SER A 108 1.15 21.17 -16.34
N GLY A 109 1.65 19.98 -15.97
CA GLY A 109 1.51 18.75 -16.76
C GLY A 109 2.39 18.69 -18.01
N LYS A 110 3.29 19.65 -18.20
CA LYS A 110 4.25 19.67 -19.33
C LYS A 110 5.37 18.65 -19.15
N ARG A 111 5.54 18.13 -17.93
CA ARG A 111 6.61 17.19 -17.57
C ARG A 111 6.12 16.20 -16.52
N HIS A 112 6.44 14.92 -16.68
CA HIS A 112 6.08 13.87 -15.72
C HIS A 112 7.00 13.90 -14.48
N LEU A 113 6.42 13.67 -13.29
CA LEU A 113 7.18 13.34 -12.08
C LEU A 113 7.90 12.00 -12.29
N ASN A 114 9.19 11.95 -11.95
CA ASN A 114 10.02 10.76 -12.11
C ASN A 114 10.64 10.37 -10.75
N ILE A 115 10.93 9.08 -10.56
CA ILE A 115 11.46 8.46 -9.33
C ILE A 115 12.71 9.16 -8.79
N ARG A 116 13.51 9.80 -9.67
CA ARG A 116 14.68 10.60 -9.29
C ARG A 116 14.38 11.81 -8.41
N HIS A 117 13.12 12.21 -8.30
CA HIS A 117 12.69 13.32 -7.46
C HIS A 117 12.24 12.89 -6.06
N PHE A 118 12.23 11.59 -5.77
CA PHE A 118 12.04 11.07 -4.43
C PHE A 118 13.41 10.83 -3.80
N PRO A 119 13.78 11.58 -2.75
CA PRO A 119 14.99 11.27 -2.01
C PRO A 119 14.80 9.92 -1.29
N CYS A 120 15.51 8.88 -1.73
CA CYS A 120 15.73 7.71 -0.87
C CYS A 120 16.44 8.20 0.38
N ARG A 121 15.83 7.98 1.54
CA ARG A 121 16.44 8.23 2.84
C ARG A 121 16.46 6.93 3.63
#